data_AF-A0A430BBK6-F1
#
_entry.id   AF-A0A430BBK6-F1
#
_cell.length_a   1.000
_cell.length_b   1.000
_cell.length_c   1.000
_cell.angle_alpha   90.00
_cell.angle_beta   90.00
_cell.angle_gamma   90.00
#
_symmetry.space_group_name_H-M   'P 1'
#
loop_
_entity.id
_entity.type
_entity.pdbx_description
1 polymer ?
#
loop_
_entity_poly.entity_id
_entity_poly.type
_entity_poly.pdbx_seq_one_letter_code
_entity_poly.pdbx_strand_id
1 'polypeptide(L)'
;GLGESFSPDILVRVDDLTAHLDLHDQVRAKLMKAIGIEHLRDSEEMEATAALPRLQAALTSLNEAQRLNARVGVKDKIKRAAKLQAATLAALAPANEPGAASEQGAGA
;
A
#
# COMPACT_ATOMS: atom_id res chain seq x y z
N GLY A 1 5.13 20.46 9.19
CA GLY A 1 3.69 20.46 8.87
C GLY A 1 2.99 19.86 10.07
N LEU A 2 2.02 20.57 10.63
CA LEU A 2 1.22 20.09 11.76
C LEU A 2 0.64 18.72 11.35
N GLY A 3 0.92 17.68 12.13
CA GLY A 3 0.69 16.28 11.78
C GLY A 3 -0.78 15.83 11.73
N GLU A 4 -1.67 16.69 11.23
CA GLU A 4 -3.07 16.34 10.98
C GLU A 4 -3.16 15.41 9.76
N SER A 5 -3.86 14.30 9.94
CA SER A 5 -4.22 13.37 8.87
C SER A 5 -5.42 13.92 8.10
N PHE A 6 -5.42 13.70 6.79
CA PHE A 6 -6.61 13.89 5.97
C PHE A 6 -7.21 12.53 5.67
N SER A 7 -8.55 12.45 5.63
CA SER A 7 -9.21 11.26 5.11
C SER A 7 -8.70 11.00 3.67
N PRO A 8 -8.26 9.77 3.35
CA PRO A 8 -7.84 9.45 1.98
C PRO A 8 -8.94 9.72 0.96
N ASP A 9 -10.21 9.54 1.33
CA ASP A 9 -11.35 9.76 0.44
C ASP A 9 -11.49 11.24 0.04
N ILE A 10 -11.17 12.16 0.95
CA ILE A 10 -11.11 13.60 0.63
C ILE A 10 -9.98 13.87 -0.36
N LEU A 11 -8.80 13.27 -0.15
CA LEU A 11 -7.65 13.49 -1.03
C LEU A 11 -7.87 12.90 -2.43
N VAL A 12 -8.48 11.72 -2.52
CA VAL A 12 -8.89 11.11 -3.80
C VAL A 12 -9.91 12.00 -4.49
N ARG A 13 -10.88 12.56 -3.75
CA ARG A 13 -11.85 13.47 -4.33
C ARG A 13 -11.20 14.76 -4.87
N VAL A 14 -10.19 15.28 -4.20
CA VAL A 14 -9.41 16.42 -4.71
C VAL A 14 -8.69 16.03 -6.00
N ASP A 15 -8.13 14.83 -6.10
CA ASP A 15 -7.49 14.36 -7.33
C ASP A 15 -8.50 14.32 -8.49
N ASP A 16 -9.68 13.72 -8.28
CA ASP A 16 -10.74 13.69 -9.29
C ASP A 16 -11.14 15.10 -9.74
N LEU A 17 -11.36 16.01 -8.79
CA LEU A 17 -11.78 17.38 -9.06
C LEU A 17 -10.71 18.19 -9.79
N THR A 18 -9.44 17.82 -9.66
CA THR A 18 -8.31 18.54 -10.25
C THR A 18 -7.68 17.83 -11.43
N ALA A 19 -8.12 16.61 -11.78
CA ALA A 19 -7.52 15.78 -12.80
C ALA A 19 -7.44 16.47 -14.18
N HIS A 20 -8.46 17.28 -14.51
CA HIS A 20 -8.61 17.99 -15.78
C HIS A 20 -7.91 19.36 -15.80
N LEU A 21 -7.34 19.79 -14.68
CA LEU A 21 -6.59 21.05 -14.61
C LEU A 21 -5.14 20.82 -15.04
N ASP A 22 -4.54 21.82 -15.68
CA ASP A 22 -3.12 21.84 -16.03
C ASP A 22 -2.27 22.14 -14.79
N LEU A 23 -2.21 21.15 -13.88
CA LEU A 23 -1.39 21.19 -12.69
C LEU A 23 0.03 20.75 -13.02
N HIS A 24 1.00 21.56 -12.60
CA HIS A 24 2.40 21.19 -12.66
C HIS A 24 2.66 19.86 -11.94
N ASP A 25 3.50 19.00 -12.53
CA ASP A 25 3.82 17.66 -12.02
C ASP A 25 4.23 17.67 -10.55
N GLN A 26 4.92 18.71 -10.09
CA GLN A 26 5.30 18.83 -8.68
C GLN A 26 4.09 18.94 -7.73
N VAL A 27 3.00 19.58 -8.15
CA VAL A 27 1.78 19.69 -7.36
C VAL A 27 1.05 18.35 -7.36
N ARG A 28 0.87 17.74 -8.54
CA ARG A 28 0.25 16.41 -8.67
C ARG A 28 1.02 15.35 -7.88
N ALA A 29 2.35 15.37 -7.93
CA ALA A 29 3.20 14.48 -7.14
C ALA A 29 2.99 14.63 -5.63
N LYS A 30 2.75 15.85 -5.13
CA LYS A 30 2.47 16.08 -3.69
C LYS A 30 1.11 15.53 -3.30
N LEU A 31 0.09 15.68 -4.16
CA LEU A 31 -1.23 15.11 -3.91
C LEU A 31 -1.17 13.57 -3.89
N MET A 32 -0.54 12.96 -4.89
CA MET A 32 -0.30 11.52 -4.95
C MET A 32 0.47 11.00 -3.72
N LYS A 33 1.49 11.76 -3.28
CA LYS A 33 2.22 11.46 -2.05
C LYS A 33 1.30 11.47 -0.82
N ALA A 34 0.42 12.46 -0.71
CA ALA A 34 -0.50 12.56 0.43
C ALA A 34 -1.48 11.38 0.45
N ILE A 35 -2.15 11.09 -0.68
CA ILE A 35 -3.07 9.95 -0.82
C ILE A 35 -2.37 8.65 -0.41
N GLY A 36 -1.17 8.42 -0.96
CA GLY A 36 -0.42 7.20 -0.69
C GLY A 36 0.05 7.06 0.77
N ILE A 37 0.36 8.17 1.45
CA ILE A 37 0.72 8.16 2.87
C ILE A 37 -0.49 7.81 3.74
N GLU A 38 -1.66 8.37 3.46
CA GLU A 38 -2.86 8.12 4.24
C GLU A 38 -3.39 6.69 4.02
N HIS A 39 -3.39 6.18 2.79
CA HIS A 39 -3.71 4.76 2.57
C HIS A 39 -2.74 3.80 3.27
N LEU A 40 -1.44 4.14 3.30
CA LEU A 40 -0.47 3.33 4.05
C LEU A 40 -0.78 3.38 5.55
N ARG A 41 -1.05 4.57 6.11
CA ARG A 41 -1.40 4.72 7.52
C ARG A 41 -2.65 3.91 7.87
N ASP A 42 -3.72 4.04 7.09
CA ASP A 42 -4.96 3.27 7.31
C ASP A 42 -4.69 1.77 7.31
N SER A 43 -3.90 1.29 6.35
CA SER A 43 -3.61 -0.15 6.24
C SER A 43 -2.83 -0.73 7.42
N GLU A 44 -2.10 0.08 8.17
CA GLU A 44 -1.33 -0.38 9.33
C GLU A 44 -2.21 -0.78 10.52
N GLU A 45 -3.45 -0.29 10.56
CA GLU A 45 -4.43 -0.55 11.63
C GLU A 45 -5.52 -1.55 11.19
N MET A 46 -5.42 -2.09 9.97
CA MET A 46 -6.42 -2.98 9.38
C MET A 46 -6.03 -4.45 9.46
N GLU A 47 -7.02 -5.32 9.54
CA GLU A 47 -6.86 -6.76 9.35
C GLU A 47 -6.39 -7.08 7.92
N ALA A 48 -5.66 -8.19 7.76
CA ALA A 48 -4.94 -8.51 6.53
C ALA A 48 -5.82 -8.49 5.26
N THR A 49 -7.06 -8.98 5.34
CA THR A 49 -8.01 -9.00 4.22
C THR A 49 -8.42 -7.60 3.77
N ALA A 50 -8.59 -6.68 4.72
CA ALA A 50 -8.99 -5.29 4.46
C ALA A 50 -7.78 -4.38 4.17
N ALA A 51 -6.61 -4.69 4.72
CA ALA A 51 -5.37 -3.96 4.51
C ALA A 51 -4.84 -4.10 3.07
N LEU A 52 -4.97 -5.29 2.46
CA LEU A 52 -4.41 -5.58 1.14
C LEU A 52 -4.83 -4.60 0.02
N PRO A 53 -6.13 -4.31 -0.20
CA PRO A 53 -6.53 -3.33 -1.21
C PRO A 53 -6.05 -1.91 -0.89
N ARG A 54 -5.96 -1.54 0.40
CA ARG A 54 -5.41 -0.23 0.80
C ARG A 54 -3.91 -0.13 0.54
N LEU A 55 -3.15 -1.20 0.76
CA LEU A 55 -1.72 -1.27 0.43
C LEU A 55 -1.46 -1.18 -1.07
N GLN A 56 -2.32 -1.80 -1.89
CA GLN A 56 -2.25 -1.66 -3.34
C GLN A 56 -2.51 -0.22 -3.77
N ALA A 57 -3.54 0.44 -3.22
CA ALA A 57 -3.82 1.84 -3.48
C ALA A 57 -2.64 2.75 -3.05
N ALA A 58 -2.08 2.51 -1.86
CA ALA A 58 -0.92 3.24 -1.37
C ALA A 58 0.28 3.13 -2.32
N LEU A 59 0.62 1.91 -2.78
CA LEU A 59 1.72 1.70 -3.71
C LEU A 59 1.49 2.36 -5.07
N THR A 60 0.27 2.31 -5.59
CA THR A 60 -0.09 2.99 -6.85
C THR A 60 0.17 4.48 -6.74
N SER A 61 -0.39 5.15 -5.71
CA SER A 61 -0.22 6.60 -5.54
C SER A 61 1.23 7.00 -5.24
N LEU A 62 1.96 6.22 -4.41
CA LEU A 62 3.36 6.54 -4.10
C LEU A 62 4.29 6.35 -5.31
N ASN A 63 4.06 5.32 -6.12
CA ASN A 63 4.83 5.14 -7.36
C ASN A 63 4.53 6.25 -8.37
N GLU A 64 3.27 6.67 -8.49
CA GLU A 64 2.91 7.79 -9.37
C GLU A 64 3.54 9.11 -8.89
N ALA A 65 3.54 9.38 -7.58
CA ALA A 65 4.25 10.52 -7.01
C ALA A 65 5.74 10.50 -7.37
N GLN A 66 6.39 9.35 -7.27
CA GLN A 66 7.80 9.16 -7.61
C GLN A 66 8.07 9.36 -9.11
N ARG A 67 7.14 8.93 -9.97
CA ARG A 67 7.21 9.09 -11.44
C ARG A 67 7.13 10.55 -11.84
N LEU A 68 6.15 11.28 -11.28
CA LEU A 68 5.92 12.71 -11.55
C LEU A 68 7.06 13.58 -11.00
N ASN A 69 7.63 13.22 -9.85
CA ASN A 69 8.74 13.95 -9.28
C ASN A 69 9.69 13.04 -8.52
N ALA A 70 10.86 12.78 -9.11
CA ALA A 70 11.84 11.87 -8.53
C ALA A 70 12.36 12.28 -7.14
N ARG A 71 12.24 13.57 -6.79
CA ARG A 71 12.71 14.17 -5.53
C ARG A 71 11.58 14.40 -4.51
N VAL A 72 10.37 13.87 -4.74
CA VAL A 72 9.21 14.07 -3.85
C VAL A 72 9.35 13.38 -2.47
N GLY A 73 10.31 12.44 -2.34
CA GLY A 73 10.68 11.82 -1.07
C GLY A 73 9.72 10.73 -0.60
N VAL A 74 9.38 9.79 -1.48
CA VAL A 74 8.45 8.67 -1.19
C VAL A 74 9.09 7.28 -1.23
N LYS A 75 10.37 7.16 -1.63
CA LYS A 75 11.05 5.86 -1.80
C LYS A 75 10.98 4.96 -0.56
N ASP A 76 11.17 5.53 0.63
CA ASP A 76 11.10 4.75 1.87
C ASP A 76 9.67 4.33 2.23
N LYS A 77 8.68 5.15 1.87
CA LYS A 77 7.26 4.80 2.03
C LYS A 77 6.86 3.68 1.06
N ILE A 78 7.34 3.70 -0.19
CA ILE A 78 7.15 2.62 -1.16
C ILE A 78 7.72 1.31 -0.61
N LYS A 79 8.98 1.34 -0.13
CA LYS A 79 9.62 0.16 0.47
C LYS A 79 8.83 -0.39 1.67
N ARG A 80 8.35 0.49 2.55
CA ARG A 80 7.52 0.12 3.71
C ARG A 80 6.20 -0.52 3.29
N ALA A 81 5.47 0.12 2.38
CA ALA A 81 4.20 -0.39 1.86
C ALA A 81 4.37 -1.75 1.17
N ALA A 82 5.39 -1.92 0.34
CA ALA A 82 5.70 -3.19 -0.31
C ALA A 82 6.02 -4.31 0.70
N LYS A 83 6.80 -4.00 1.74
CA LYS A 83 7.10 -4.97 2.81
C LYS A 83 5.83 -5.37 3.57
N LEU A 84 4.99 -4.41 3.93
CA LEU A 84 3.74 -4.68 4.63
C LEU A 84 2.77 -5.47 3.76
N GLN A 85 2.69 -5.18 2.46
CA GLN A 85 1.89 -5.93 1.50
C GLN A 85 2.35 -7.40 1.40
N ALA A 86 3.66 -7.65 1.32
CA ALA A 86 4.21 -9.00 1.29
C ALA A 86 3.88 -9.78 2.59
N ALA A 87 4.01 -9.13 3.75
CA ALA A 87 3.63 -9.73 5.03
C ALA A 87 2.12 -10.03 5.11
N THR A 88 1.29 -9.10 4.62
CA THR A 88 -0.16 -9.24 4.54
C THR A 88 -0.56 -10.43 3.65
N LEU A 89 0.06 -10.56 2.48
CA LEU A 89 -0.14 -11.71 1.58
C LEU A 89 0.26 -13.04 2.24
N ALA A 90 1.38 -13.06 2.95
CA ALA A 90 1.82 -14.27 3.67
C ALA A 90 0.85 -14.67 4.78
N ALA A 91 0.27 -13.70 5.50
CA ALA A 91 -0.73 -13.95 6.53
C ALA A 91 -2.06 -14.47 5.98
N LEU A 92 -2.39 -14.15 4.72
CA LEU A 92 -3.59 -14.63 4.03
C LEU A 92 -3.42 -15.99 3.35
N ALA A 93 -2.18 -16.48 3.21
CA ALA A 93 -1.94 -17.79 2.64
C ALA A 93 -2.49 -18.87 3.60
N PRO A 94 -3.27 -19.86 3.12
CA PRO A 94 -3.67 -20.98 3.96
C PRO A 94 -2.39 -21.68 4.44
N ALA A 95 -2.35 -22.02 5.73
CA ALA A 95 -1.28 -22.81 6.32
C ALA A 95 -1.22 -24.17 5.61
N ASN A 96 -0.40 -24.29 4.57
CA ASN A 96 -0.03 -25.59 4.03
C ASN A 96 0.82 -26.26 5.11
N GLU A 97 0.19 -27.12 5.92
CA GLU A 97 0.87 -28.06 6.79
C GLU A 97 1.74 -29.00 5.93
N PRO A 98 3.06 -29.07 6.12
CA PRO A 98 3.85 -30.19 5.64
C PRO A 98 3.65 -31.34 6.63
N GLY A 99 2.59 -32.14 6.41
CA GLY A 99 2.19 -33.15 7.40
C GLY A 99 1.39 -34.32 6.83
N ALA A 100 1.86 -34.98 5.76
CA ALA A 100 1.34 -36.29 5.38
C ALA A 100 2.34 -37.08 4.50
N ALA A 101 3.26 -37.81 5.12
CA ALA A 101 3.77 -39.11 4.64
C ALA A 101 4.88 -39.63 5.57
N SER A 102 4.51 -40.20 6.72
CA SER A 102 5.40 -41.07 7.49
C SER A 102 4.60 -42.16 8.20
N GLU A 103 3.75 -42.87 7.46
CA GLU A 103 3.28 -44.18 7.88
C GLU A 103 3.37 -45.15 6.71
N GLN A 104 4.44 -45.93 6.71
CA GLN A 104 4.45 -47.28 6.17
C GLN A 104 5.60 -48.04 6.85
N GLY A 105 5.36 -48.38 8.13
CA GLY A 105 5.89 -49.59 8.70
C GLY A 105 4.94 -50.72 8.36
N ALA A 106 5.39 -51.68 7.57
CA ALA A 106 4.79 -53.01 7.50
C ALA A 106 5.95 -54.02 7.43
N GLY A 107 6.38 -54.46 8.62
CA GLY A 107 7.11 -55.69 8.77
C GLY A 107 6.12 -56.84 8.99
N ALA A 108 6.34 -57.95 8.29
CA ALA A 108 6.19 -59.34 8.73
C ALA A 108 6.61 -60.25 7.56
#